data_AF-A0A0G4KWJ0-F1
#
_entry.id   AF-A0A0G4KWJ0-F1
#
_cell.length_a   1.000
_cell.length_b   1.000
_cell.length_c   1.000
_cell.angle_alpha   90.00
_cell.angle_beta   90.00
_cell.angle_gamma   90.00
#
_symmetry.space_group_name_H-M   'P 1'
#
loop_
_entity.id
_entity.type
_entity.pdbx_description
1 polymer ?
#
loop_
_entity_poly.entity_id
_entity_poly.type
_entity_poly.pdbx_seq_one_letter_code
_entity_poly.pdbx_strand_id
1 'polypeptide(L)' 'MAPPAEISIPSTILSTGESKPFTLYNITLRLPLRSFVVQKRYSDFASLHSSLTTH' A
#
# COMPACT_ATOMS: atom_id res chain seq x y z
N MET A 1 17.55 18.34 -8.26
CA MET A 1 16.21 17.78 -8.00
C MET A 1 16.34 16.57 -7.09
N ALA A 2 15.51 16.44 -6.07
CA ALA A 2 15.48 15.21 -5.27
C ALA A 2 14.93 14.06 -6.15
N PRO A 3 15.46 12.83 -6.02
CA PRO A 3 14.97 11.69 -6.79
C PRO A 3 13.45 11.51 -6.61
N PRO A 4 12.73 11.07 -7.67
CA PRO A 4 11.31 10.79 -7.57
C PRO A 4 11.05 9.68 -6.55
N ALA A 5 9.91 9.75 -5.86
CA ALA A 5 9.48 8.68 -4.98
C ALA A 5 9.18 7.42 -5.81
N GLU A 6 9.74 6.30 -5.40
CA GLU A 6 9.45 5.00 -6.03
C GLU A 6 8.48 4.21 -5.17
N ILE A 7 7.52 3.57 -5.83
CA ILE A 7 6.47 2.80 -5.21
C ILE A 7 6.47 1.42 -5.85
N SER A 8 6.49 0.37 -5.03
CA SER A 8 6.34 -1.00 -5.50
C SER A 8 5.55 -1.85 -4.52
N ILE A 9 4.91 -2.90 -5.05
CA ILE A 9 4.16 -3.89 -4.27
C ILE A 9 4.80 -5.26 -4.55
N PRO A 10 5.86 -5.64 -3.81
CA PRO A 10 6.63 -6.86 -4.11
C PRO A 10 5.90 -8.14 -3.73
N SER A 11 4.96 -8.10 -2.77
CA SER A 11 4.28 -9.30 -2.29
C SER A 11 2.91 -9.04 -1.67
N THR A 12 2.14 -10.11 -1.58
CA THR A 12 0.85 -10.16 -0.88
C THR A 12 0.86 -11.26 0.16
N ILE A 13 0.18 -11.04 1.29
CA ILE A 13 0.03 -12.01 2.37
C ILE A 13 -1.46 -12.27 2.58
N LEU A 14 -1.86 -13.54 2.65
CA LEU A 14 -3.20 -13.90 3.08
C LEU A 14 -3.26 -13.81 4.61
N SER A 15 -4.07 -12.89 5.14
CA SER A 15 -4.34 -12.82 6.58
C SER A 15 -5.41 -13.85 6.93
N THR A 16 -5.02 -14.90 7.65
CA THR A 16 -5.89 -16.01 8.07
C THR A 16 -6.12 -15.99 9.59
N GLY A 17 -6.39 -14.81 10.17
CA GLY A 17 -6.68 -14.65 11.60
C GLY A 17 -8.10 -15.05 12.01
N GLU A 18 -8.58 -14.55 13.16
CA GLU A 18 -9.93 -14.84 13.69
C GLU A 18 -11.09 -14.27 12.85
N SER A 19 -10.80 -13.35 11.92
CA SER A 19 -11.80 -12.75 11.04
C SER A 19 -11.80 -13.37 9.64
N LYS A 20 -12.77 -12.99 8.82
CA LYS A 20 -12.85 -13.41 7.41
C LYS A 20 -11.49 -13.16 6.73
N PRO A 21 -10.92 -14.17 6.04
CA PRO A 21 -9.62 -14.00 5.40
C PRO A 21 -9.61 -12.83 4.42
N PHE A 22 -8.52 -12.05 4.43
CA PHE A 22 -8.32 -10.93 3.51
C PHE A 22 -6.87 -10.84 3.05
N THR A 23 -6.67 -10.25 1.88
CA THR A 23 -5.34 -10.04 1.31
C THR A 23 -4.73 -8.73 1.81
N LEU A 24 -3.52 -8.82 2.34
CA LEU A 24 -2.66 -7.68 2.66
C LEU A 24 -1.63 -7.49 1.56
N TYR A 25 -1.52 -6.26 1.08
CA TYR A 25 -0.53 -5.83 0.10
C TYR A 25 0.63 -5.19 0.85
N ASN A 26 1.82 -5.71 0.62
CA ASN A 26 3.04 -5.11 1.17
C ASN A 26 3.55 -4.06 0.19
N ILE A 27 3.60 -2.81 0.63
CA ILE A 27 3.96 -1.65 -0.18
C ILE A 27 5.31 -1.13 0.30
N THR A 28 6.26 -1.05 -0.62
CA THR A 28 7.55 -0.42 -0.39
C THR A 28 7.58 0.97 -1.03
N LEU A 29 7.77 1.98 -0.20
CA LEU A 29 7.89 3.38 -0.60
C LEU A 29 9.35 3.81 -0.39
N ARG A 30 10.06 4.05 -1.49
CA ARG A 30 11.46 4.51 -1.46
C ARG A 30 11.48 5.99 -1.76
N LEU A 31 11.69 6.79 -0.72
CA LEU A 31 11.94 8.22 -0.81
C LEU A 31 13.46 8.48 -0.76
N PRO A 32 13.94 9.62 -1.26
CA PRO A 32 15.37 9.92 -1.34
C PRO A 32 16.17 9.73 -0.03
N LEU A 33 15.53 9.97 1.12
CA LEU A 33 16.18 9.92 2.43
C LEU A 33 15.65 8.79 3.33
N ARG A 34 14.60 8.08 2.91
CA ARG A 34 13.95 7.07 3.75
C ARG A 34 13.16 6.05 2.94
N SER A 35 13.23 4.81 3.37
CA SER A 35 12.34 3.75 2.89
C SER A 35 11.29 3.40 3.94
N PHE A 36 10.06 3.17 3.49
CA PHE A 36 8.96 2.72 4.31
C PHE A 36 8.40 1.41 3.76
N VAL A 37 7.99 0.54 4.68
CA VAL A 37 7.28 -0.70 4.36
C VAL A 37 5.94 -0.62 5.05
N VAL A 38 4.86 -0.66 4.27
CA VAL A 38 3.49 -0.48 4.76
C VAL A 38 2.63 -1.63 4.29
N GLN A 39 1.77 -2.15 5.17
CA GLN A 39 0.81 -3.18 4.81
C GLN A 39 -0.59 -2.59 4.76
N LYS A 40 -1.30 -2.80 3.66
CA LYS A 40 -2.66 -2.27 3.44
C LYS A 40 -3.59 -3.30 2.84
N ARG A 41 -4.90 -3.14 3.09
CA ARG A 41 -5.95 -3.95 2.46
C ARG A 41 -6.36 -3.31 1.13
N TYR A 42 -6.97 -4.09 0.24
CA TYR A 42 -7.49 -3.55 -1.02
C TYR A 42 -8.50 -2.40 -0.81
N SER A 43 -9.33 -2.50 0.23
CA SER A 43 -10.30 -1.45 0.60
C SER A 43 -9.65 -0.10 0.86
N ASP A 44 -8.43 -0.07 1.38
CA ASP A 44 -7.71 1.17 1.67
C ASP A 44 -7.33 1.88 0.35
N PHE A 45 -6.94 1.13 -0.68
CA PHE A 45 -6.67 1.68 -2.01
C PHE A 45 -7.92 2.21 -2.68
N ALA A 46 -9.05 1.49 -2.56
CA ALA A 46 -10.32 1.94 -3.12
C ALA A 46 -10.77 3.26 -2.48
N SER A 47 -10.70 3.36 -1.14
CA SER A 47 -11.01 4.59 -0.42
C SER A 47 -10.09 5.76 -0.83
N LEU A 48 -8.78 5.51 -0.96
CA LEU A 48 -7.83 6.52 -1.43
C LEU A 48 -8.14 6.96 -2.86
N HIS A 49 -8.40 6.02 -3.77
CA HIS A 49 -8.73 6.32 -5.16
C HIS A 49 -9.99 7.18 -5.25
N SER A 50 -11.08 6.76 -4.60
CA SER A 50 -12.32 7.53 -4.57
C SER A 50 -12.12 8.94 -4.03
N SER A 51 -11.31 9.11 -2.98
CA SER A 51 -10.96 10.43 -2.42
C SER A 51 -10.19 11.31 -3.41
N LEU A 52 -9.29 10.73 -4.23
CA LEU A 52 -8.50 11.47 -5.20
C LEU A 52 -9.23 11.74 -6.51
N THR A 53 -10.19 10.91 -6.91
CA THR A 53 -10.92 11.03 -8.19
C THR A 53 -12.26 11.73 -8.08
N THR A 54 -12.84 11.81 -6.88
CA THR A 54 -14.08 12.55 -6.65
C THR A 54 -13.72 14.02 -6.45
N HIS A 55 -13.52 14.73 -7.55
CA HIS A 55 -13.28 16.17 -7.62
C HIS A 55 -14.46 16.87 -8.28
#